data_AF-A0A0X3TL67-F1
#
_entry.id   AF-A0A0X3TL67-F1
#
_cell.length_a   1.000
_cell.length_b   1.000
_cell.length_c   1.000
_cell.angle_alpha   90.00
_cell.angle_beta   90.00
_cell.angle_gamma   90.00
#
_symmetry.space_group_name_H-M   'P 1'
#
loop_
_entity.id
_entity.type
_entity.pdbx_description
1 polymer ?
#
loop_
_entity_poly.entity_id
_entity_poly.type
_entity_poly.pdbx_seq_one_letter_code
_entity_poly.pdbx_strand_id
1 'polypeptide(L)'
;MGLRYDFDIFTILPDEVFENEKLLEMLRESGIQQGTTKNKVALFRDVKTADALRRASPGIRRLFVNSGFGLNTYDSGVPDGFYPAEDEAVRNRIIRQFIKNMKETPLTGEYCGEFDISEFLSYILAARPFPATDSRRRSREPVDTGADPAHPARRVALYRIGFAVGLAVLAFAAIKLVEAMF
;
A
#
# COMPACT_ATOMS: atom_id res chain seq x y z
N MET A 1 -17.19 10.61 -15.75
CA MET A 1 -15.75 10.61 -15.40
C MET A 1 -15.45 9.24 -14.83
N GLY A 2 -14.53 8.49 -15.44
CA GLY A 2 -14.18 7.13 -15.03
C GLY A 2 -13.31 7.09 -13.76
N LEU A 3 -13.08 5.88 -13.25
CA LEU A 3 -12.17 5.63 -12.14
C LEU A 3 -10.71 5.74 -12.59
N ARG A 4 -9.81 6.05 -11.65
CA ARG A 4 -8.37 6.12 -11.91
C ARG A 4 -7.65 4.96 -11.24
N TYR A 5 -7.00 4.13 -12.04
CA TYR A 5 -6.47 2.84 -11.59
C TYR A 5 -4.97 2.83 -11.30
N ASP A 6 -4.31 3.99 -11.31
CA ASP A 6 -2.92 4.11 -10.87
C ASP A 6 -2.78 3.59 -9.43
N PHE A 7 -1.73 2.80 -9.18
CA PHE A 7 -1.44 2.26 -7.86
C PHE A 7 0.07 2.27 -7.61
N ASP A 8 0.42 2.37 -6.33
CA ASP A 8 1.80 2.39 -5.86
C ASP A 8 2.05 1.26 -4.87
N ILE A 9 3.33 0.92 -4.72
CA ILE A 9 3.76 -0.07 -3.73
C ILE A 9 4.03 0.65 -2.42
N PHE A 10 3.35 0.19 -1.38
CA PHE A 10 3.55 0.65 -0.02
C PHE A 10 4.27 -0.45 0.79
N THR A 11 5.31 -0.05 1.51
CA THR A 11 6.08 -0.93 2.39
C THR A 11 5.49 -0.88 3.80
N ILE A 12 4.93 -2.00 4.26
CA ILE A 12 4.27 -2.13 5.57
C ILE A 12 5.30 -2.16 6.70
N LEU A 13 6.41 -2.88 6.50
CA LEU A 13 7.52 -2.97 7.44
C LEU A 13 8.80 -2.50 6.73
N PRO A 14 9.48 -1.47 7.26
CA PRO A 14 10.76 -1.01 6.72
C PRO A 14 11.78 -2.16 6.69
N ASP A 15 12.70 -2.12 5.73
CA ASP A 15 13.71 -3.17 5.56
C ASP A 15 14.63 -3.30 6.79
N GLU A 16 14.83 -2.19 7.52
CA GLU A 16 15.62 -2.09 8.75
C GLU A 16 15.05 -2.98 9.89
N VAL A 17 13.74 -3.26 9.87
CA VAL A 17 13.11 -4.17 10.84
C VAL A 17 13.62 -5.60 10.66
N PHE A 18 14.01 -5.96 9.44
CA PHE A 18 14.55 -7.29 9.13
C PHE A 18 16.07 -7.39 9.31
N GLU A 19 16.77 -6.28 9.54
CA GLU A 19 18.19 -6.26 9.92
C GLU A 19 18.38 -6.57 11.41
N ASN A 20 17.32 -6.43 12.22
CA ASN A 20 17.35 -6.77 13.64
C ASN A 20 17.01 -8.25 13.85
N GLU A 21 18.02 -9.04 14.23
CA GLU A 21 17.94 -10.50 14.39
C GLU A 21 16.82 -10.93 15.36
N LYS A 22 16.60 -10.17 16.43
CA LYS A 22 15.55 -10.45 17.44
C LYS A 22 14.14 -10.20 16.90
N LEU A 23 13.95 -9.13 16.13
CA LEU A 23 12.67 -8.84 15.48
C LEU A 23 12.40 -9.82 14.32
N LEU A 24 13.45 -10.21 13.60
CA LEU A 24 13.37 -11.19 12.53
C LEU A 24 12.89 -12.56 13.06
N GLU A 25 13.38 -12.98 14.22
CA GLU A 25 12.97 -14.24 14.87
C GLU A 25 11.49 -14.19 15.28
N MET A 26 11.04 -13.10 15.92
CA MET A 26 9.63 -12.89 16.25
C MET A 26 8.70 -12.82 15.02
N LEU A 27 9.18 -12.22 13.93
CA LEU A 27 8.44 -12.18 12.66
C LEU A 27 8.36 -13.56 12.01
N ARG A 28 9.43 -14.35 12.07
CA ARG A 28 9.47 -15.74 11.58
C ARG A 28 8.50 -16.63 12.35
N GLU A 29 8.44 -16.50 13.67
CA GLU A 29 7.46 -17.20 14.53
C GLU A 29 6.02 -16.81 14.17
N SER A 30 5.80 -15.57 13.73
CA SER A 30 4.52 -15.08 13.22
C SER A 30 4.27 -15.39 11.73
N GLY A 31 5.16 -16.13 11.06
CA GLY A 31 5.05 -16.52 9.66
C GLY A 31 5.35 -15.40 8.64
N ILE A 32 6.04 -14.33 9.04
CA ILE A 32 6.51 -13.22 8.20
C ILE A 32 8.03 -13.37 8.02
N GLN A 33 8.51 -13.63 6.80
CA GLN A 33 9.94 -13.81 6.51
C GLN A 33 10.48 -12.63 5.71
N GLN A 34 11.74 -12.26 5.94
CA GLN A 34 12.45 -11.27 5.11
C GLN A 34 12.43 -11.70 3.62
N GLY A 35 12.09 -10.77 2.73
CA GLY A 35 11.90 -11.07 1.30
C GLY A 35 10.55 -11.72 0.93
N THR A 36 9.67 -12.00 1.90
CA THR A 36 8.28 -12.34 1.57
C THR A 36 7.51 -11.07 1.18
N THR A 37 6.75 -11.18 0.09
CA THR A 37 5.80 -10.15 -0.39
C THR A 37 4.78 -9.70 0.64
N LYS A 38 4.73 -10.33 1.82
CA LYS A 38 3.83 -9.95 2.92
C LYS A 38 4.10 -8.54 3.47
N ASN A 39 5.27 -7.96 3.18
CA ASN A 39 5.62 -6.62 3.65
C ASN A 39 5.37 -5.52 2.64
N LYS A 40 4.95 -5.85 1.41
CA LYS A 40 4.66 -4.87 0.36
C LYS A 40 3.25 -5.08 -0.16
N VAL A 41 2.49 -3.99 -0.27
CA VAL A 41 1.11 -4.00 -0.71
C VAL A 41 0.91 -2.97 -1.80
N ALA A 42 0.15 -3.32 -2.84
CA ALA A 42 -0.28 -2.37 -3.87
C ALA A 42 -1.50 -1.61 -3.37
N LEU A 43 -1.45 -0.28 -3.41
CA LEU A 43 -2.54 0.60 -2.99
C LEU A 43 -2.89 1.57 -4.11
N PHE A 44 -4.17 1.74 -4.41
CA PHE A 44 -4.63 2.69 -5.42
C PHE A 44 -4.36 4.14 -4.98
N ARG A 45 -4.05 5.02 -5.93
CA ARG A 45 -3.89 6.46 -5.64
C ARG A 45 -5.24 7.13 -5.42
N ASP A 46 -6.24 6.76 -6.21
CA ASP A 46 -7.56 7.37 -6.17
C ASP A 46 -8.47 6.73 -5.10
N VAL A 47 -9.02 7.57 -4.25
CA VAL A 47 -9.99 7.19 -3.21
C VAL A 47 -11.25 6.61 -3.80
N LYS A 48 -11.71 7.08 -4.96
CA LYS A 48 -12.93 6.56 -5.59
C LYS A 48 -12.72 5.12 -6.08
N THR A 49 -11.56 4.82 -6.63
CA THR A 49 -11.19 3.46 -7.04
C THR A 49 -11.10 2.51 -5.85
N ALA A 50 -10.45 2.94 -4.76
CA ALA A 50 -10.38 2.15 -3.53
C ALA A 50 -11.77 1.93 -2.91
N ASP A 51 -12.63 2.96 -2.91
CA ASP A 51 -14.02 2.87 -2.46
C ASP A 51 -14.85 1.91 -3.33
N ALA A 52 -14.70 1.98 -4.66
CA ALA A 52 -15.39 1.10 -5.60
C ALA A 52 -15.01 -0.36 -5.34
N LEU A 53 -13.71 -0.64 -5.16
CA LEU A 53 -13.26 -1.98 -4.79
C LEU A 53 -13.79 -2.41 -3.41
N ARG A 54 -13.84 -1.51 -2.42
CA ARG A 54 -14.42 -1.80 -1.10
C ARG A 54 -15.91 -2.14 -1.18
N ARG A 55 -16.65 -1.57 -2.12
CA ARG A 55 -18.09 -1.86 -2.34
C ARG A 55 -18.36 -3.06 -3.23
N ALA A 56 -17.34 -3.56 -3.95
CA ALA A 56 -17.46 -4.79 -4.71
C ALA A 56 -17.83 -5.98 -3.81
N SER A 57 -18.26 -7.07 -4.43
CA SER A 57 -18.62 -8.29 -3.73
C SER A 57 -17.41 -8.90 -2.97
N PRO A 58 -17.66 -9.73 -1.95
CA PRO A 58 -16.58 -10.35 -1.18
C PRO A 58 -15.60 -11.15 -2.04
N GLY A 59 -16.05 -11.82 -3.11
CA GLY A 59 -15.19 -12.58 -4.02
C GLY A 59 -14.18 -11.68 -4.73
N ILE A 60 -14.64 -10.55 -5.29
CA ILE A 60 -13.78 -9.56 -5.94
C ILE A 60 -12.78 -8.96 -4.96
N ARG A 61 -13.22 -8.57 -3.76
CA ARG A 61 -12.29 -8.04 -2.74
C ARG A 61 -11.21 -9.06 -2.37
N ARG A 62 -11.59 -10.33 -2.18
CA ARG A 62 -10.65 -11.40 -1.86
C ARG A 62 -9.67 -11.66 -2.99
N LEU A 63 -10.11 -11.59 -4.24
CA LEU A 63 -9.23 -11.69 -5.40
C LEU A 63 -8.11 -10.65 -5.31
N PHE A 64 -8.44 -9.37 -5.14
CA PHE A 64 -7.45 -8.30 -5.02
C PHE A 64 -6.53 -8.47 -3.81
N VAL A 65 -7.08 -8.75 -2.63
CA VAL A 65 -6.29 -8.93 -1.39
C VAL A 65 -5.33 -10.12 -1.51
N ASN A 66 -5.79 -11.26 -2.01
CA ASN A 66 -4.96 -12.44 -2.20
C ASN A 66 -3.88 -12.25 -3.29
N SER A 67 -4.06 -11.25 -4.15
CA SER A 67 -3.09 -10.88 -5.17
C SER A 67 -2.04 -9.87 -4.70
N GLY A 68 -2.21 -9.30 -3.50
CA GLY A 68 -1.28 -8.34 -2.91
C GLY A 68 -1.76 -6.88 -2.97
N PHE A 69 -3.04 -6.64 -3.23
CA PHE A 69 -3.64 -5.30 -3.14
C PHE A 69 -4.23 -5.04 -1.76
N GLY A 70 -4.12 -3.80 -1.29
CA GLY A 70 -4.85 -3.31 -0.14
C GLY A 70 -6.11 -2.56 -0.56
N LEU A 71 -6.97 -2.29 0.41
CA LEU A 71 -8.23 -1.58 0.22
C LEU A 71 -8.16 -0.09 0.61
N ASN A 72 -6.96 0.37 0.99
CA ASN A 72 -6.66 1.77 1.30
C ASN A 72 -6.04 2.47 0.10
N THR A 73 -5.79 3.76 0.25
CA THR A 73 -5.11 4.58 -0.75
C THR A 73 -3.69 4.93 -0.32
N TYR A 74 -2.80 5.06 -1.30
CA TYR A 74 -1.47 5.63 -1.14
C TYR A 74 -1.03 6.23 -2.46
N ASP A 75 -0.35 7.38 -2.37
CA ASP A 75 0.17 8.11 -3.52
C ASP A 75 1.63 8.46 -3.26
N SER A 76 2.52 7.91 -4.08
CA SER A 76 3.97 8.16 -4.06
C SER A 76 4.34 9.55 -4.60
N GLY A 77 3.40 10.26 -5.24
CA GLY A 77 3.60 11.57 -5.84
C GLY A 77 4.13 11.54 -7.27
N VAL A 78 4.24 10.36 -7.90
CA VAL A 78 4.60 10.28 -9.32
C VAL A 78 3.41 10.63 -10.22
N PRO A 79 3.64 11.16 -11.44
CA PRO A 79 2.55 11.55 -12.32
C PRO A 79 1.63 10.40 -12.74
N ASP A 80 0.41 10.75 -13.14
CA ASP A 80 -0.61 9.83 -13.65
C ASP A 80 -0.08 9.01 -14.85
N GLY A 81 -0.41 7.72 -14.89
CA GLY A 81 0.10 6.81 -15.91
C GLY A 81 1.57 6.41 -15.72
N PHE A 82 2.22 6.85 -14.64
CA PHE A 82 3.55 6.39 -14.27
C PHE A 82 3.57 5.70 -12.92
N TYR A 83 4.57 4.86 -12.68
CA TYR A 83 4.86 4.23 -11.38
C TYR A 83 6.36 4.38 -11.04
N PRO A 84 6.78 4.40 -9.76
CA PRO A 84 8.21 4.49 -9.41
C PRO A 84 9.02 3.33 -10.01
N ALA A 85 10.12 3.61 -10.71
CA ALA A 85 10.91 2.57 -11.39
C ALA A 85 11.47 1.52 -10.42
N GLU A 86 11.79 1.90 -9.18
CA GLU A 86 12.26 1.00 -8.12
C GLU A 86 11.25 -0.09 -7.74
N ASP A 87 9.97 0.14 -8.00
CA ASP A 87 8.88 -0.76 -7.64
C ASP A 87 8.51 -1.76 -8.76
N GLU A 88 9.14 -1.65 -9.94
CA GLU A 88 8.79 -2.42 -11.14
C GLU A 88 8.76 -3.94 -10.87
N ALA A 89 9.76 -4.46 -10.17
CA ALA A 89 9.85 -5.89 -9.86
C ALA A 89 8.68 -6.37 -8.98
N VAL A 90 8.31 -5.57 -7.97
CA VAL A 90 7.22 -5.91 -7.03
C VAL A 90 5.88 -5.75 -7.72
N ARG A 91 5.68 -4.66 -8.46
CA ARG A 91 4.51 -4.41 -9.29
C ARG A 91 4.24 -5.57 -10.25
N ASN A 92 5.24 -5.99 -11.01
CA ASN A 92 5.12 -7.08 -11.97
C ASN A 92 4.78 -8.42 -11.30
N ARG A 93 5.29 -8.65 -10.08
CA ARG A 93 4.93 -9.84 -9.30
C ARG A 93 3.47 -9.82 -8.85
N ILE A 94 2.98 -8.70 -8.32
CA ILE A 94 1.59 -8.52 -7.89
C ILE A 94 0.63 -8.70 -9.09
N ILE A 95 0.94 -8.13 -10.25
CA ILE A 95 0.14 -8.29 -11.47
C ILE A 95 0.09 -9.76 -11.91
N ARG A 96 1.22 -10.48 -11.89
CA ARG A 96 1.24 -11.91 -12.21
C ARG A 96 0.39 -12.72 -11.23
N GLN A 97 0.47 -12.40 -9.94
CA GLN A 97 -0.37 -13.05 -8.91
C GLN A 97 -1.86 -12.72 -9.12
N PHE A 98 -2.19 -11.50 -9.54
CA PHE A 98 -3.55 -11.10 -9.91
C PHE A 98 -4.10 -11.93 -11.06
N ILE A 99 -3.37 -12.00 -12.17
CA ILE A 99 -3.77 -12.78 -13.35
C ILE A 99 -3.90 -14.27 -12.99
N LYS A 100 -3.00 -14.80 -12.17
CA LYS A 100 -3.08 -16.19 -11.68
C LYS A 100 -4.36 -16.42 -10.87
N ASN A 101 -4.59 -15.60 -9.83
CA ASN A 101 -5.76 -15.76 -8.96
C ASN A 101 -7.08 -15.55 -9.71
N MET A 102 -7.10 -14.66 -10.71
CA MET A 102 -8.28 -14.43 -11.55
C MET A 102 -8.67 -15.67 -12.37
N LYS A 103 -7.69 -16.50 -12.78
CA LYS A 103 -7.95 -17.78 -13.46
C LYS A 103 -8.42 -18.88 -12.52
N GLU A 104 -7.96 -18.84 -11.27
CA GLU A 104 -8.24 -19.87 -10.26
C GLU A 104 -9.52 -19.59 -9.45
N THR A 105 -10.02 -18.34 -9.48
CA THR A 105 -11.20 -17.92 -8.72
C THR A 105 -12.42 -17.88 -9.64
N PRO A 106 -13.50 -18.62 -9.33
CA PRO A 106 -14.77 -18.47 -10.06
C PRO A 106 -15.38 -17.11 -9.71
N LEU A 107 -15.45 -16.20 -10.69
CA LEU A 107 -16.03 -14.85 -10.53
C LEU A 107 -17.44 -14.72 -11.12
N THR A 108 -18.04 -15.82 -11.58
CA THR A 108 -19.36 -15.81 -12.22
C THR A 108 -20.43 -15.30 -11.26
N GLY A 109 -21.10 -14.21 -11.64
CA GLY A 109 -22.16 -13.59 -10.82
C GLY A 109 -21.66 -12.66 -9.72
N GLU A 110 -20.34 -12.44 -9.62
CA GLU A 110 -19.77 -11.49 -8.66
C GLU A 110 -20.00 -10.04 -9.11
N TYR A 111 -20.39 -9.19 -8.17
CA TYR A 111 -20.65 -7.77 -8.42
C TYR A 111 -19.36 -6.96 -8.25
N CYS A 112 -18.84 -6.38 -9.34
CA CYS A 112 -17.64 -5.54 -9.28
C CYS A 112 -17.92 -4.10 -8.82
N GLY A 113 -19.19 -3.71 -8.61
CA GLY A 113 -19.49 -2.32 -8.28
C GLY A 113 -19.27 -1.40 -9.47
N GLU A 114 -18.73 -0.22 -9.19
CA GLU A 114 -18.22 0.72 -10.18
C GLU A 114 -16.82 0.33 -10.70
N PHE A 115 -16.20 -0.70 -10.12
CA PHE A 115 -14.87 -1.16 -10.51
C PHE A 115 -14.95 -1.94 -11.83
N ASP A 116 -14.15 -1.53 -12.81
CA ASP A 116 -14.02 -2.18 -14.11
C ASP A 116 -12.67 -2.90 -14.23
N ILE A 117 -12.72 -4.23 -14.26
CA ILE A 117 -11.51 -5.07 -14.38
C ILE A 117 -10.83 -4.89 -15.74
N SER A 118 -11.58 -4.67 -16.82
CA SER A 118 -11.01 -4.47 -18.16
C SER A 118 -10.29 -3.14 -18.27
N GLU A 119 -10.89 -2.08 -17.72
CA GLU A 119 -10.26 -0.76 -17.65
C GLU A 119 -9.01 -0.81 -16.75
N PHE A 120 -9.10 -1.45 -15.59
CA PHE A 120 -7.95 -1.68 -14.70
C PHE A 120 -6.78 -2.38 -15.41
N LEU A 121 -7.04 -3.46 -16.15
CA LEU A 121 -6.01 -4.16 -16.92
C LEU A 121 -5.40 -3.26 -18.01
N SER A 122 -6.22 -2.42 -18.63
CA SER A 122 -5.74 -1.46 -19.63
C SER A 122 -4.78 -0.43 -19.02
N TYR A 123 -5.10 0.09 -17.83
CA TYR A 123 -4.22 0.99 -17.08
C TYR A 123 -2.90 0.31 -16.69
N ILE A 124 -2.95 -0.95 -16.25
CA ILE A 124 -1.74 -1.72 -15.93
C ILE A 124 -0.81 -1.82 -17.15
N LEU A 125 -1.36 -2.09 -18.33
CA LEU A 125 -0.60 -2.27 -19.56
C LEU A 125 -0.07 -0.94 -20.12
N ALA A 126 -0.79 0.16 -19.92
CA ALA A 126 -0.40 1.48 -20.40
C ALA A 126 0.64 2.17 -19.51
N ALA A 127 0.68 1.86 -18.22
CA ALA A 127 1.52 2.55 -17.25
C ALA A 127 3.03 2.33 -17.51
N ARG A 128 3.83 3.38 -17.29
CA ARG A 128 5.27 3.39 -17.57
C ARG A 128 6.10 3.67 -16.31
N PRO A 129 7.35 3.16 -16.22
CA PRO A 129 8.21 3.53 -15.10
C PRO A 129 8.55 5.02 -15.17
N PHE A 130 8.43 5.71 -14.04
CA PHE A 130 8.96 7.05 -13.85
C PHE A 130 10.43 6.91 -13.42
N PRO A 131 11.38 7.57 -14.10
CA PRO A 131 12.78 7.49 -13.74
C PRO A 131 12.98 7.90 -12.29
N ALA A 132 13.74 7.11 -11.53
CA ALA A 132 14.15 7.51 -10.20
C ALA A 132 15.03 8.77 -10.31
N THR A 133 14.46 9.96 -10.12
CA THR A 133 15.26 11.11 -9.68
C THR A 133 15.81 10.74 -8.31
N ASP A 134 17.13 10.73 -8.14
CA ASP A 134 17.89 10.46 -6.91
C ASP A 134 17.25 11.10 -5.65
N SER A 135 16.20 10.49 -5.13
CA SER A 135 15.42 10.94 -3.98
C SER A 135 16.10 10.52 -2.67
N ARG A 136 17.14 9.67 -2.75
CA ARG A 136 18.02 9.32 -1.62
C ARG A 136 18.82 10.50 -1.06
N ARG A 137 18.81 11.69 -1.68
CA ARG A 137 19.59 12.86 -1.21
C ARG A 137 18.81 13.93 -0.43
N ARG A 138 17.50 13.77 -0.17
CA ARG A 138 16.68 14.79 0.53
C ARG A 138 16.17 14.41 1.93
N SER A 139 16.78 13.43 2.60
CA SER A 139 16.39 13.06 3.98
C SER A 139 17.44 13.37 5.06
N ARG A 140 18.47 14.16 4.78
CA ARG A 140 19.38 14.68 5.82
C ARG A 140 19.89 16.07 5.46
N GLU A 141 19.10 17.08 5.76
CA GLU A 141 19.63 18.36 6.25
C GLU A 141 18.68 18.83 7.37
N PRO A 142 19.14 18.94 8.63
CA PRO A 142 18.38 19.63 9.64
C PRO A 142 18.35 21.11 9.25
N VAL A 143 17.17 21.62 8.92
CA VAL A 143 16.96 23.05 8.71
C VAL A 143 17.18 23.74 10.05
N ASP A 144 18.36 24.34 10.19
CA ASP A 144 18.69 25.26 11.26
C ASP A 144 17.74 26.46 11.16
N THR A 145 16.77 26.53 12.08
CA THR A 145 15.74 27.56 12.07
C THR A 145 16.25 28.79 12.81
N GLY A 146 17.05 29.60 12.12
CA GLY A 146 17.33 30.98 12.50
C GLY A 146 16.08 31.83 12.28
N ALA A 147 15.67 32.55 13.32
CA ALA A 147 14.43 33.32 13.44
C ALA A 147 14.34 34.56 12.53
N ASP A 148 13.14 34.85 12.01
CA ASP A 148 12.54 36.21 12.03
C ASP A 148 11.00 36.14 11.81
N PRO A 149 10.16 36.94 12.50
CA PRO A 149 8.70 36.83 12.50
C PRO A 149 8.02 37.94 11.68
N ALA A 150 7.18 37.59 10.68
CA ALA A 150 5.94 38.32 10.32
C ALA A 150 5.37 37.87 8.95
N HIS A 151 4.34 37.03 8.95
CA HIS A 151 3.02 37.30 8.33
C HIS A 151 2.15 36.03 8.32
N PRO A 152 0.82 36.12 8.51
CA PRO A 152 -0.03 34.98 8.80
C PRO A 152 -0.64 34.41 7.51
N ALA A 153 -0.32 33.16 7.19
CA ALA A 153 -1.02 32.38 6.17
C ALA A 153 -1.38 31.01 6.74
N ARG A 154 -2.65 30.90 7.15
CA ARG A 154 -3.52 29.71 7.15
C ARG A 154 -2.79 28.37 6.89
N ARG A 155 -2.34 27.70 7.96
CA ARG A 155 -2.03 26.27 7.91
C ARG A 155 -3.25 25.48 8.37
N VAL A 156 -3.87 24.79 7.41
CA VAL A 156 -4.91 23.78 7.67
C VAL A 156 -4.23 22.59 8.35
N ALA A 157 -4.86 22.14 9.44
CA ALA A 157 -4.42 21.07 10.30
C ALA A 157 -4.21 19.75 9.53
N LEU A 158 -2.94 19.31 9.42
CA LEU A 158 -2.55 18.05 8.81
C LEU A 158 -1.67 17.25 9.78
N TYR A 159 -2.21 16.81 10.92
CA TYR A 159 -1.51 15.87 11.82
C TYR A 159 -2.46 15.10 12.73
N ARG A 160 -3.47 14.39 12.18
CA ARG A 160 -4.36 13.53 13.01
C ARG A 160 -4.92 12.28 12.33
N ILE A 161 -4.17 11.51 11.53
CA ILE A 161 -4.63 10.15 11.11
C ILE A 161 -3.50 9.08 11.14
N GLY A 162 -2.34 9.37 11.72
CA GLY A 162 -1.26 8.37 11.87
C GLY A 162 -1.36 7.48 13.11
N PHE A 163 -2.16 7.86 14.11
CA PHE A 163 -2.09 7.22 15.44
C PHE A 163 -3.11 6.08 15.66
N ALA A 164 -4.20 6.04 14.88
CA ALA A 164 -5.26 5.06 15.11
C ALA A 164 -4.90 3.63 14.64
N VAL A 165 -4.10 3.48 13.58
CA VAL A 165 -3.77 2.16 13.03
C VAL A 165 -2.67 1.46 13.84
N GLY A 166 -1.66 2.20 14.30
CA GLY A 166 -0.60 1.64 15.16
C GLY A 166 -1.13 1.15 16.51
N LEU A 167 -2.13 1.85 17.08
CA LEU A 167 -2.73 1.47 18.36
C LEU A 167 -3.66 0.25 18.24
N ALA A 168 -4.34 0.07 17.11
CA ALA A 168 -5.16 -1.11 16.86
C ALA A 168 -4.34 -2.40 16.73
N VAL A 169 -3.14 -2.32 16.11
CA VAL A 169 -2.23 -3.47 15.99
C VAL A 169 -1.61 -3.83 17.36
N LEU A 170 -1.23 -2.82 18.17
CA LEU A 170 -0.72 -3.05 19.53
C LEU A 170 -1.80 -3.62 20.47
N ALA A 171 -3.05 -3.16 20.36
CA ALA A 171 -4.16 -3.70 21.16
C ALA A 171 -4.47 -5.15 20.79
N PHE A 172 -4.43 -5.50 19.51
CA PHE A 172 -4.66 -6.89 19.06
C PHE A 172 -3.53 -7.83 19.53
N ALA A 173 -2.29 -7.38 19.51
CA ALA A 173 -1.15 -8.14 20.02
C ALA A 173 -1.23 -8.35 21.54
N ALA A 174 -1.65 -7.33 22.30
CA ALA A 174 -1.81 -7.42 23.76
C ALA A 174 -2.93 -8.39 24.16
N ILE A 175 -4.07 -8.39 23.45
CA ILE A 175 -5.19 -9.33 23.70
C ILE A 175 -4.74 -10.77 23.45
N LYS A 176 -3.98 -11.02 22.38
CA LYS A 176 -3.44 -12.36 22.07
C LYS A 176 -2.41 -12.85 23.09
N LEU A 177 -1.66 -11.94 23.69
CA LEU A 177 -0.68 -12.28 24.73
C LEU A 177 -1.35 -12.68 26.05
N VAL A 178 -2.49 -12.06 26.39
CA VAL A 178 -3.30 -12.44 27.57
C VAL A 178 -3.99 -13.79 27.37
N GLU A 179 -4.52 -14.08 26.18
CA GLU A 179 -5.10 -15.42 25.87
C GLU A 179 -4.07 -16.55 25.92
N ALA A 180 -2.79 -16.27 25.70
CA ALA A 180 -1.72 -17.26 25.74
C ALA A 180 -1.14 -17.52 27.15
N MET A 181 -1.54 -16.71 28.14
CA MET A 181 -1.08 -16.81 29.54
C MET A 181 -2.11 -17.42 30.50
N PHE A 182 -3.33 -17.71 30.04
CA PHE A 182 -4.37 -18.46 30.75
C PHE A 182 -4.62 -19.81 30.07
#